data_AF-A0A835S0E1-F1
#
_entry.id   AF-A0A835S0E1-F1
#
_cell.length_a   1.000
_cell.length_b   1.000
_cell.length_c   1.000
_cell.angle_alpha   90.00
_cell.angle_beta   90.00
_cell.angle_gamma   90.00
#
_symmetry.space_group_name_H-M   'P 1'
#
loop_
_entity.id
_entity.type
_entity.pdbx_description
1 polymer ?
#
loop_
_entity_poly.entity_id
_entity_poly.type
_entity_poly.pdbx_seq_one_letter_code
_entity_poly.pdbx_strand_id
1 'polypeptide(L)'
;MAFHLPFALILAFAAISHITATDPNQLQDFCVSDNSSNLFINGLVCKNSKQVTENDFFFQGINVPGNTSNRIGSKNRLFAKMLNAGDVFVFPQGLIHFQWNTGNQKAVAFAGLSSHNPGVITVANSLFGSNTSVSDEVLAKAFQLDKSIVDQLQAKFWVNN
;
A
#
# COMPACT_ATOMS: atom_id res chain seq x y z
N MET A 1 -3.05 45.14 23.50
CA MET A 1 -3.28 44.30 22.31
C MET A 1 -2.02 43.58 21.79
N ALA A 2 -0.83 43.75 22.39
CA ALA A 2 0.43 43.15 21.90
C ALA A 2 0.76 41.74 22.46
N PHE A 3 0.08 41.29 23.53
CA PHE A 3 0.39 40.02 24.20
C PHE A 3 -0.33 38.79 23.61
N HIS A 4 -1.26 38.95 22.67
CA HIS A 4 -1.99 37.83 22.06
C HIS A 4 -1.28 37.24 20.83
N LEU A 5 -0.42 38.01 20.18
CA LEU A 5 0.29 37.61 18.97
C LEU A 5 1.31 36.46 19.15
N PRO A 6 2.16 36.43 20.22
CA PRO A 6 3.09 35.33 20.41
C PRO A 6 2.38 34.03 20.84
N PHE A 7 1.28 34.13 21.60
CA PHE A 7 0.51 32.96 22.03
C PHE A 7 -0.22 32.29 20.85
N ALA A 8 -0.74 33.10 19.91
CA ALA A 8 -1.35 32.60 18.68
C ALA A 8 -0.33 31.88 17.77
N LEU A 9 0.92 32.34 17.72
CA LEU A 9 1.97 31.71 16.91
C LEU A 9 2.43 30.36 17.49
N ILE A 10 2.52 30.24 18.82
CA ILE A 10 2.88 28.98 19.51
C ILE A 10 1.78 27.92 19.32
N LEU A 11 0.50 28.31 19.39
CA LEU A 11 -0.62 27.42 19.08
C LEU A 11 -0.62 26.97 17.62
N ALA A 12 -0.22 27.83 16.68
CA ALA A 12 -0.12 27.49 15.27
C ALA A 12 1.00 26.48 14.99
N PHE A 13 2.14 26.55 15.69
CA PHE A 13 3.23 25.56 15.57
C PHE A 13 2.88 24.22 16.21
N ALA A 14 2.16 24.21 17.34
CA ALA A 14 1.71 22.97 17.99
C ALA A 14 0.64 22.21 17.19
N ALA A 15 -0.03 22.86 16.24
CA ALA A 15 -1.03 22.23 15.36
C ALA A 15 -0.41 21.46 14.18
N ILE A 16 0.91 21.58 13.95
CA ILE A 16 1.59 20.84 12.88
C ILE A 16 2.15 19.53 13.46
N SER A 17 1.25 18.65 13.87
CA SER A 17 1.60 17.26 14.16
C SER A 17 1.88 16.57 12.83
N HIS A 18 3.15 16.44 12.45
CA HIS A 18 3.54 15.56 11.34
C HIS A 18 3.29 14.11 11.77
N ILE A 19 2.10 13.60 11.46
CA ILE A 19 1.78 12.18 11.63
C ILE A 19 2.52 11.42 10.53
N THR A 20 3.76 11.02 10.80
CA THR A 20 4.47 10.05 9.96
C THR A 20 4.12 8.67 10.48
N ALA A 21 3.31 7.93 9.72
CA ALA A 21 3.06 6.52 10.01
C ALA A 21 4.23 5.69 9.48
N THR A 22 5.19 5.39 10.34
CA THR A 22 6.31 4.47 10.09
C THR A 22 6.25 3.31 11.08
N ASP A 23 6.92 2.21 10.77
CA ASP A 23 7.06 1.11 11.71
C ASP A 23 7.76 1.58 13.00
N PRO A 24 7.35 1.06 14.19
CA PRO A 24 8.07 1.29 15.42
C PRO A 24 9.52 0.80 15.34
N ASN A 25 10.43 1.50 16.02
CA ASN A 25 11.83 1.07 16.12
C ASN A 25 11.92 -0.30 16.83
N GLN A 26 12.87 -1.12 16.39
CA GLN A 26 13.15 -2.41 17.03
C GLN A 26 13.81 -2.20 18.40
N LEU A 27 13.32 -2.91 19.42
CA LEU A 27 13.85 -2.86 20.80
C LEU A 27 14.92 -3.93 21.08
N GLN A 28 15.14 -4.83 20.13
CA GLN A 28 16.06 -5.97 20.20
C GLN A 28 16.56 -6.32 18.80
N ASP A 29 17.65 -7.09 18.72
CA ASP A 29 18.33 -7.39 17.45
C ASP A 29 17.44 -8.10 16.43
N PHE A 30 16.56 -9.00 16.89
CA PHE A 30 15.60 -9.67 16.02
C PHE A 30 14.30 -10.03 16.76
N CYS A 31 13.22 -10.08 15.99
CA CYS A 31 11.92 -10.60 16.40
C CYS A 31 11.30 -11.32 15.21
N VAL A 32 11.59 -12.62 15.07
CA VAL A 32 10.98 -13.47 14.03
C VAL A 32 9.53 -13.74 14.43
N SER A 33 8.59 -13.54 13.52
CA SER A 33 7.17 -13.71 13.82
C SER A 33 6.80 -15.16 14.16
N ASP A 34 6.03 -15.33 15.23
CA ASP A 34 5.40 -16.59 15.60
C ASP A 34 3.98 -16.66 15.01
N ASN A 35 3.88 -17.32 13.87
CA ASN A 35 2.61 -17.52 13.17
C ASN A 35 1.68 -18.54 13.87
N SER A 36 2.13 -19.16 14.98
CA SER A 36 1.35 -20.12 15.78
C SER A 36 0.66 -19.47 16.98
N SER A 37 0.98 -18.21 17.28
CA SER A 37 0.41 -17.50 18.42
C SER A 37 -1.00 -17.02 18.12
N ASN A 38 -1.91 -17.20 19.09
CA ASN A 38 -3.28 -16.72 19.03
C ASN A 38 -3.46 -15.31 19.66
N LEU A 39 -2.36 -14.67 20.09
CA LEU A 39 -2.43 -13.35 20.71
C LEU A 39 -2.49 -12.26 19.65
N PHE A 40 -3.38 -11.29 19.84
CA PHE A 40 -3.54 -10.14 18.97
C PHE A 40 -2.82 -8.92 19.55
N ILE A 41 -1.76 -8.46 18.88
CA ILE A 41 -0.99 -7.26 19.23
C ILE A 41 -0.79 -6.40 17.98
N ASN A 42 -0.31 -5.16 18.13
CA ASN A 42 0.11 -4.37 16.98
C ASN A 42 1.38 -4.97 16.36
N GLY A 43 1.26 -5.60 15.19
CA GLY A 43 2.32 -6.37 14.53
C GLY A 43 2.11 -7.88 14.69
N LEU A 44 3.18 -8.60 15.02
CA LEU A 44 3.15 -10.06 15.26
C LEU A 44 3.93 -10.39 16.53
N VAL A 45 3.50 -11.45 17.21
CA VAL A 45 4.23 -11.98 18.37
C VAL A 45 5.57 -12.54 17.94
N CYS A 46 6.63 -12.31 18.69
CA CYS A 46 7.94 -12.89 18.42
C CYS A 46 8.01 -14.36 18.87
N LYS A 47 8.67 -15.22 18.09
CA LYS A 47 9.13 -16.54 18.56
C LYS A 47 10.09 -16.38 19.73
N ASN A 48 10.21 -17.43 20.55
CA ASN A 48 11.28 -17.49 21.53
C ASN A 48 12.63 -17.56 20.83
N SER A 49 13.63 -16.80 21.31
CA SER A 49 14.98 -16.77 20.72
C SER A 49 15.64 -18.15 20.57
N LYS A 50 15.30 -19.13 21.41
CA LYS A 50 15.84 -20.50 21.31
C LYS A 50 15.23 -21.33 20.17
N GLN A 51 14.12 -20.88 19.61
CA GLN A 51 13.40 -21.54 18.53
C GLN A 51 13.70 -20.91 17.16
N VAL A 52 14.43 -19.80 17.15
CA VAL A 52 14.84 -19.10 15.93
C VAL A 52 16.09 -19.76 15.34
N THR A 53 16.05 -20.02 14.05
CA THR A 53 17.13 -20.66 13.27
C THR A 53 17.54 -19.77 12.09
N GLU A 54 18.65 -20.08 11.43
CA GLU A 54 19.13 -19.36 10.25
C GLU A 54 18.13 -19.37 9.09
N ASN A 55 17.33 -20.43 8.98
CA ASN A 55 16.32 -20.57 7.94
C ASN A 55 15.15 -19.59 8.13
N ASP A 56 14.94 -19.06 9.34
CA ASP A 56 13.92 -18.04 9.61
C ASP A 56 14.28 -16.67 9.01
N PHE A 57 15.56 -16.43 8.66
CA PHE A 57 16.03 -15.20 8.05
C PHE A 57 16.22 -15.31 6.52
N PHE A 58 15.92 -16.48 5.95
CA PHE A 58 16.15 -16.76 4.55
C PHE A 58 14.84 -16.97 3.78
N PHE A 59 14.67 -16.25 2.67
CA PHE A 59 13.45 -16.29 1.85
C PHE A 59 13.77 -16.56 0.37
N GLN A 60 13.29 -17.68 -0.17
CA GLN A 60 13.46 -18.09 -1.57
C GLN A 60 12.19 -17.91 -2.43
N GLY A 61 11.40 -16.85 -2.22
CA GLY A 61 10.19 -16.61 -3.02
C GLY A 61 10.36 -15.60 -4.16
N ILE A 62 11.39 -14.75 -4.10
CA ILE A 62 11.59 -13.62 -5.02
C ILE A 62 12.03 -14.06 -6.44
N ASN A 63 12.55 -15.29 -6.57
CA ASN A 63 12.94 -15.90 -7.85
C ASN A 63 11.75 -16.44 -8.67
N VAL A 64 10.52 -16.45 -8.12
CA VAL A 64 9.32 -16.90 -8.82
C VAL A 64 8.53 -15.68 -9.32
N PRO A 65 8.35 -15.49 -10.64
CA PRO A 65 7.60 -14.37 -11.17
C PRO A 65 6.13 -14.40 -10.73
N GLY A 66 5.66 -13.31 -10.11
CA GLY A 66 4.24 -13.12 -9.76
C GLY A 66 3.35 -12.84 -10.99
N ASN A 67 2.03 -13.00 -10.83
CA ASN A 67 1.05 -12.68 -11.87
C ASN A 67 0.96 -11.15 -12.08
N THR A 68 1.18 -10.67 -13.31
CA THR A 68 1.41 -9.25 -13.66
C THR A 68 0.21 -8.54 -14.29
N SER A 69 -1.00 -9.04 -14.05
CA SER A 69 -2.22 -8.47 -14.60
C SER A 69 -2.72 -7.42 -13.57
N ASN A 70 -2.54 -6.10 -13.83
CA ASN A 70 -3.40 -4.98 -13.36
C ASN A 70 -3.00 -3.58 -13.84
N ARG A 71 -3.93 -2.62 -13.71
CA ARG A 71 -3.73 -1.18 -14.00
C ARG A 71 -4.44 -0.31 -12.95
N ILE A 72 -3.90 0.89 -12.64
CA ILE A 72 -4.58 2.22 -12.53
C ILE A 72 -3.79 3.23 -11.63
N GLY A 73 -3.83 4.53 -11.99
CA GLY A 73 -3.16 5.68 -11.32
C GLY A 73 -4.11 6.78 -10.77
N SER A 74 -3.56 7.88 -10.19
CA SER A 74 -4.30 8.94 -9.44
C SER A 74 -3.92 10.42 -9.61
N LYS A 75 -4.70 11.28 -8.90
CA LYS A 75 -4.57 12.71 -8.49
C LYS A 75 -3.95 13.66 -9.52
N ASN A 76 -4.24 13.31 -10.76
CA ASN A 76 -4.26 14.04 -12.01
C ASN A 76 -3.00 14.80 -12.44
N ARG A 77 -1.93 14.84 -11.65
CA ARG A 77 -0.59 14.99 -12.22
C ARG A 77 0.07 13.63 -12.31
N LEU A 78 0.05 13.08 -13.52
CA LEU A 78 0.77 11.87 -13.83
C LEU A 78 2.27 12.15 -13.91
N PHE A 79 3.04 11.47 -13.08
CA PHE A 79 4.47 11.29 -13.30
C PHE A 79 4.67 9.89 -13.88
N ALA A 80 5.04 9.83 -15.16
CA ALA A 80 5.31 8.58 -15.85
C ALA A 80 6.67 8.68 -16.53
N LYS A 81 7.44 7.60 -16.45
CA LYS A 81 8.72 7.43 -17.12
C LYS A 81 8.85 5.99 -17.60
N MET A 82 9.43 5.79 -18.78
CA MET A 82 9.88 4.47 -19.21
C MET A 82 11.13 4.09 -18.43
N LEU A 83 11.05 3.00 -17.67
CA LEU A 83 12.16 2.49 -16.85
C LEU A 83 12.92 1.40 -17.61
N ASN A 84 14.24 1.46 -17.55
CA ASN A 84 15.15 0.44 -18.08
C ASN A 84 15.79 -0.36 -16.94
N ALA A 85 16.47 -1.45 -17.26
CA ALA A 85 17.22 -2.23 -16.28
C ALA A 85 18.26 -1.35 -15.55
N GLY A 86 18.18 -1.31 -14.23
CA GLY A 86 19.04 -0.48 -13.37
C GLY A 86 18.47 0.88 -12.98
N ASP A 87 17.38 1.34 -13.62
CA ASP A 87 16.70 2.57 -13.19
C ASP A 87 16.01 2.36 -11.82
N VAL A 88 16.06 3.40 -10.98
CA VAL A 88 15.38 3.43 -9.68
C VAL A 88 14.31 4.51 -9.69
N PHE A 89 13.17 4.20 -9.08
CA PHE A 89 12.05 5.13 -8.93
C PHE A 89 11.47 5.04 -7.52
N VAL A 90 10.81 6.11 -7.06
CA VAL A 90 10.24 6.19 -5.71
C VAL A 90 8.76 6.58 -5.81
N PHE A 91 7.92 5.86 -5.07
CA PHE A 91 6.53 6.23 -4.84
C PHE A 91 6.38 6.75 -3.40
N PRO A 92 5.98 8.03 -3.21
CA PRO A 92 5.66 8.53 -1.89
C PRO A 92 4.50 7.74 -1.25
N GLN A 93 4.54 7.61 0.08
CA GLN A 93 3.57 6.84 0.84
C GLN A 93 2.13 7.31 0.58
N GLY A 94 1.22 6.34 0.36
CA GLY A 94 -0.21 6.59 0.17
C GLY A 94 -0.61 7.15 -1.19
N LEU A 95 0.34 7.39 -2.11
CA LEU A 95 0.01 7.79 -3.48
C LEU A 95 -0.28 6.58 -4.37
N ILE A 96 -1.37 6.64 -5.13
CA ILE A 96 -1.68 5.61 -6.12
C ILE A 96 -0.68 5.74 -7.27
N HIS A 97 -0.12 4.61 -7.66
CA HIS A 97 0.84 4.46 -8.71
C HIS A 97 0.52 3.21 -9.53
N PHE A 98 1.10 3.10 -10.73
CA PHE A 98 0.95 1.93 -11.58
C PHE A 98 2.26 1.65 -12.32
N GLN A 99 2.41 0.42 -12.78
CA GLN A 99 3.43 0.01 -13.72
C GLN A 99 2.74 -0.61 -14.93
N TRP A 100 3.30 -0.37 -16.13
CA TRP A 100 2.75 -0.93 -17.36
C TRP A 100 3.90 -1.37 -18.28
N ASN A 101 3.95 -2.67 -18.59
CA ASN A 101 4.95 -3.19 -19.51
C ASN A 101 4.53 -2.89 -20.96
N THR A 102 5.31 -2.06 -21.65
CA THR A 102 5.12 -1.71 -23.07
C THR A 102 6.01 -2.51 -24.02
N GLY A 103 6.97 -3.28 -23.47
CA GLY A 103 7.89 -4.09 -24.26
C GLY A 103 7.32 -5.46 -24.60
N ASN A 104 7.93 -6.12 -25.58
CA ASN A 104 7.55 -7.47 -26.01
C ASN A 104 8.16 -8.59 -25.14
N GLN A 105 8.93 -8.23 -24.13
CA GLN A 105 9.61 -9.16 -23.23
C GLN A 105 9.05 -9.04 -21.81
N LYS A 106 9.21 -10.09 -21.00
CA LYS A 106 8.85 -10.06 -19.58
C LYS A 106 9.74 -9.06 -18.85
N ALA A 107 9.13 -8.19 -18.04
CA ALA A 107 9.83 -7.23 -17.18
C ALA A 107 9.63 -7.62 -15.72
N VAL A 108 10.67 -7.44 -14.90
CA VAL A 108 10.64 -7.67 -13.45
C VAL A 108 11.19 -6.43 -12.76
N ALA A 109 10.51 -6.01 -11.69
CA ALA A 109 10.95 -4.91 -10.83
C ALA A 109 10.89 -5.35 -9.37
N PHE A 110 11.83 -4.87 -8.55
CA PHE A 110 11.84 -5.09 -7.12
C PHE A 110 11.39 -3.81 -6.42
N ALA A 111 10.47 -3.93 -5.46
CA ALA A 111 9.99 -2.82 -4.65
C ALA A 111 10.45 -3.03 -3.19
N GLY A 112 11.23 -2.09 -2.67
CA GLY A 112 11.52 -1.99 -1.24
C GLY A 112 10.52 -1.05 -0.58
N LEU A 113 9.87 -1.51 0.49
CA LEU A 113 8.92 -0.71 1.26
C LEU A 113 9.47 -0.54 2.68
N SER A 114 9.26 0.65 3.26
CA SER A 114 9.75 1.00 4.59
C SER A 114 8.81 0.54 5.72
N SER A 115 8.07 -0.55 5.51
CA SER A 115 7.19 -1.16 6.52
C SER A 115 7.17 -2.67 6.35
N HIS A 116 7.10 -3.40 7.47
CA HIS A 116 6.92 -4.85 7.51
C HIS A 116 5.53 -5.29 7.04
N ASN A 117 4.55 -4.37 7.05
CA ASN A 117 3.20 -4.62 6.55
C ASN A 117 2.68 -3.37 5.83
N PRO A 118 3.19 -3.06 4.63
CA PRO A 118 2.82 -1.85 3.92
C PRO A 118 1.36 -1.87 3.43
N GLY A 119 0.76 -3.06 3.35
CA GLY A 119 -0.55 -3.27 2.74
C GLY A 119 -0.57 -3.02 1.23
N VAL A 120 -1.63 -3.45 0.56
CA VAL A 120 -1.88 -3.16 -0.85
C VAL A 120 -3.36 -2.86 -1.01
N ILE A 121 -3.68 -1.74 -1.66
CA ILE A 121 -5.05 -1.35 -2.00
C ILE A 121 -5.14 -1.27 -3.52
N THR A 122 -5.71 -2.30 -4.14
CA THR A 122 -6.03 -2.30 -5.56
C THR A 122 -7.29 -1.49 -5.80
N VAL A 123 -7.15 -0.25 -6.28
CA VAL A 123 -8.22 0.75 -6.39
C VAL A 123 -9.50 0.18 -7.01
N ALA A 124 -9.40 -0.49 -8.16
CA ALA A 124 -10.57 -1.03 -8.84
C ALA A 124 -11.25 -2.15 -8.06
N ASN A 125 -10.46 -3.06 -7.47
CA ASN A 125 -10.99 -4.14 -6.64
C ASN A 125 -11.66 -3.62 -5.36
N SER A 126 -11.09 -2.58 -4.73
CA SER A 126 -11.68 -1.95 -3.55
C SER A 126 -13.00 -1.23 -3.82
N LEU A 127 -13.21 -0.73 -5.04
CA LEU A 127 -14.41 0.02 -5.41
C LEU A 127 -15.51 -0.87 -6.01
N PHE A 128 -15.14 -1.79 -6.90
CA PHE A 128 -16.09 -2.57 -7.70
C PHE A 128 -16.05 -4.08 -7.40
N GLY A 129 -15.04 -4.57 -6.69
CA GLY A 129 -14.86 -6.00 -6.38
C GLY A 129 -14.76 -6.31 -4.89
N SER A 130 -15.26 -5.45 -4.02
CA SER A 130 -15.20 -5.63 -2.56
C SER A 130 -16.13 -6.75 -2.10
N ASN A 131 -15.74 -7.50 -1.06
CA ASN A 131 -16.56 -8.60 -0.50
C ASN A 131 -17.97 -8.15 -0.10
N THR A 132 -18.09 -6.91 0.39
CA THR A 132 -19.36 -6.22 0.55
C THR A 132 -19.43 -5.14 -0.52
N SER A 133 -20.28 -5.33 -1.53
CA SER A 133 -20.40 -4.39 -2.64
C SER A 133 -20.77 -3.00 -2.14
N VAL A 134 -20.04 -1.98 -2.64
CA VAL A 134 -20.44 -0.58 -2.46
C VAL A 134 -21.78 -0.36 -3.19
N SER A 135 -22.67 0.45 -2.62
CA SER A 135 -23.95 0.76 -3.25
C SER A 135 -23.76 1.28 -4.68
N ASP A 136 -24.52 0.69 -5.61
CA ASP A 136 -24.63 1.07 -7.01
C ASP A 136 -24.95 2.56 -7.18
N GLU A 137 -25.83 3.11 -6.35
CA GLU A 137 -26.21 4.52 -6.36
C GLU A 137 -25.04 5.44 -5.95
N VAL A 138 -24.29 5.05 -4.93
CA VAL A 138 -23.11 5.81 -4.47
C VAL A 138 -22.05 5.86 -5.57
N LEU A 139 -21.77 4.70 -6.19
CA LEU A 139 -20.81 4.61 -7.29
C LEU A 139 -21.30 5.34 -8.54
N ALA A 140 -22.56 5.18 -8.92
CA ALA A 140 -23.18 5.88 -10.06
C ALA A 140 -23.05 7.40 -9.89
N LYS A 141 -23.33 7.92 -8.69
CA LYS A 141 -23.21 9.34 -8.39
C LYS A 141 -21.76 9.82 -8.32
N ALA A 142 -20.87 9.03 -7.72
CA ALA A 142 -19.46 9.39 -7.58
C ALA A 142 -18.70 9.39 -8.92
N PHE A 143 -18.99 8.42 -9.79
CA PHE A 143 -18.35 8.27 -11.09
C PHE A 143 -19.15 8.90 -12.25
N GLN A 144 -20.33 9.46 -11.98
CA GLN A 144 -21.23 10.04 -12.98
C GLN A 144 -21.59 9.03 -14.08
N LEU A 145 -21.93 7.80 -13.66
CA LEU A 145 -22.29 6.68 -14.52
C LEU A 145 -23.74 6.29 -14.34
N ASP A 146 -24.31 5.64 -15.35
CA ASP A 146 -25.57 4.92 -15.19
C ASP A 146 -25.39 3.71 -14.27
N LYS A 147 -26.41 3.39 -13.48
CA LYS A 147 -26.41 2.20 -12.60
C LYS A 147 -26.10 0.91 -13.36
N SER A 148 -26.61 0.77 -14.59
CA SER A 148 -26.35 -0.40 -15.43
C SER A 148 -24.86 -0.58 -15.78
N ILE A 149 -24.09 0.51 -15.87
CA ILE A 149 -22.64 0.46 -16.08
C ILE A 149 -21.96 0.05 -14.77
N VAL A 150 -22.41 0.58 -13.63
CA VAL A 150 -21.89 0.19 -12.31
C VAL A 150 -22.12 -1.29 -12.07
N ASP A 151 -23.31 -1.82 -12.36
CA ASP A 151 -23.62 -3.24 -12.23
C ASP A 151 -22.70 -4.09 -13.12
N GLN A 152 -22.44 -3.65 -14.36
CA GLN A 152 -21.48 -4.31 -15.25
C GLN A 152 -20.06 -4.27 -14.71
N LEU A 153 -19.64 -3.14 -14.12
CA LEU A 153 -18.33 -3.02 -13.49
C LEU A 153 -18.25 -3.94 -12.28
N GLN A 154 -19.25 -3.99 -11.40
CA GLN A 154 -19.26 -4.86 -10.23
C GLN A 154 -19.33 -6.36 -10.58
N ALA A 155 -19.96 -6.70 -11.71
CA ALA A 155 -19.97 -8.06 -12.22
C ALA A 155 -18.63 -8.52 -12.83
N LYS A 156 -17.70 -7.60 -13.12
CA LYS A 156 -16.37 -7.95 -13.61
C LYS A 156 -15.51 -8.48 -12.45
N PHE A 157 -14.67 -9.47 -12.76
CA PHE A 157 -13.68 -9.96 -11.81
C PHE A 157 -12.49 -9.01 -11.77
N TRP A 158 -12.31 -8.29 -10.66
CA TRP A 158 -11.22 -7.31 -10.46
C TRP A 158 -9.97 -7.91 -9.80
N VAL A 159 -10.03 -9.17 -9.39
CA VAL A 159 -8.96 -9.87 -8.68
C VAL A 159 -7.88 -10.42 -9.64
N ASN A 160 -8.15 -10.48 -10.95
CA ASN A 160 -7.33 -11.22 -11.93
C ASN A 160 -7.05 -10.46 -13.25
N ASN A 161 -7.25 -9.14 -13.35
CA ASN A 161 -7.02 -8.34 -14.57
C ASN A 161 -5.74 -7.54 -14.49
#